data_AF-A0A9W7YLR4-F1
#
_entry.id   AF-A0A9W7YLR4-F1
#
_cell.length_a   1.000
_cell.length_b   1.000
_cell.length_c   1.000
_cell.angle_alpha   90.00
_cell.angle_beta   90.00
_cell.angle_gamma   90.00
#
_symmetry.space_group_name_H-M   'P 1'
#
loop_
_entity.id
_entity.type
_entity.pdbx_description
1 polymer ?
#
loop_
_entity_poly.entity_id
_entity_poly.type
_entity_poly.pdbx_seq_one_letter_code
_entity_poly.pdbx_strand_id
1 'polypeptide(L)'
;MTVIVLRSAPDTTGIRFSLDARVVCVPDSSYANITGTLYVGEQRVSFYSLHNKIGFSLNYQNIVIHAVVRSSTDDEPHLYCQLDGPFPGCQSSVNGANESEDEDSEDEEFAELKFYPSDTSQLDALFQAMSDCAAMNPDTDTDEDDGDESDVQAIDEFDPASFITSEDQLDQLTPQGRQVLEHLESVIVTADTSHERFADAEDAEQE
;
A
#
# COMPACT_ATOMS: atom_id res chain seq x y z
N MET A 1 -17.38 5.41 -2.49
CA MET A 1 -16.49 6.60 -2.55
C MET A 1 -17.24 7.95 -2.70
N THR A 2 -16.80 9.04 -2.04
CA THR A 2 -17.31 10.42 -2.28
C THR A 2 -16.19 11.46 -2.28
N VAL A 3 -16.07 12.23 -3.38
CA VAL A 3 -15.11 13.35 -3.51
C VAL A 3 -15.83 14.69 -3.43
N ILE A 4 -15.35 15.61 -2.60
CA ILE A 4 -15.95 16.93 -2.44
C ILE A 4 -15.15 17.96 -3.21
N VAL A 5 -15.74 18.58 -4.22
CA VAL A 5 -15.11 19.68 -4.97
C VAL A 5 -15.14 20.97 -4.15
N LEU A 6 -13.99 21.61 -4.01
CA LEU A 6 -13.79 22.84 -3.26
C LEU A 6 -13.73 24.07 -4.18
N ARG A 7 -14.39 25.15 -3.75
CA ARG A 7 -14.36 26.49 -4.41
C ARG A 7 -13.62 27.55 -3.58
N SER A 8 -13.15 27.17 -2.40
CA SER A 8 -12.35 27.96 -1.48
C SER A 8 -11.38 27.04 -0.75
N ALA A 9 -10.32 27.60 -0.18
CA ALA A 9 -9.41 26.84 0.67
C ALA A 9 -10.17 26.19 1.83
N PRO A 10 -9.78 24.98 2.26
CA PRO A 10 -10.38 24.33 3.41
C PRO A 10 -10.08 25.12 4.70
N ASP A 11 -10.96 24.97 5.69
CA ASP A 11 -10.72 25.54 7.02
C ASP A 11 -9.47 24.90 7.64
N THR A 12 -8.72 25.68 8.42
CA THR A 12 -7.48 25.20 9.04
C THR A 12 -7.68 24.37 10.30
N THR A 13 -8.93 24.14 10.70
CA THR A 13 -9.26 23.37 11.91
C THR A 13 -9.00 21.89 11.68
N GLY A 14 -8.19 21.27 12.54
CA GLY A 14 -7.87 19.85 12.42
C GLY A 14 -6.85 19.52 11.33
N ILE A 15 -6.18 20.51 10.73
CA ILE A 15 -5.06 20.26 9.82
C ILE A 15 -3.82 19.88 10.64
N ARG A 16 -3.28 18.68 10.37
CA ARG A 16 -2.07 18.17 11.01
C ARG A 16 -0.81 18.55 10.24
N PHE A 17 -0.90 18.60 8.92
CA PHE A 17 0.24 18.88 8.06
C PHE A 17 -0.22 19.54 6.76
N SER A 18 0.61 20.42 6.19
CA SER A 18 0.32 21.06 4.90
C SER A 18 1.59 21.44 4.17
N LEU A 19 1.60 21.27 2.85
CA LEU A 19 2.69 21.70 1.98
C LEU A 19 2.19 22.06 0.58
N ASP A 20 3.01 22.78 -0.18
CA ASP A 20 2.70 23.07 -1.58
C ASP A 20 3.11 21.90 -2.48
N ALA A 21 2.21 21.46 -3.35
CA ALA A 21 2.42 20.33 -4.24
C ALA A 21 1.77 20.55 -5.61
N ARG A 22 2.28 19.82 -6.62
CA ARG A 22 1.58 19.56 -7.88
C ARG A 22 0.81 18.25 -7.74
N VAL A 23 -0.46 18.24 -8.10
CA VAL A 23 -1.28 17.02 -8.13
C VAL A 23 -1.46 16.55 -9.56
N VAL A 24 -1.37 15.25 -9.81
CA VAL A 24 -1.72 14.59 -11.08
C VAL A 24 -2.73 13.48 -10.77
N CYS A 25 -3.70 13.30 -11.66
CA CYS A 25 -4.69 12.24 -11.57
C CYS A 25 -4.58 11.34 -12.81
N VAL A 26 -4.75 10.04 -12.60
CA VAL A 26 -4.84 9.04 -13.67
C VAL A 26 -6.11 8.23 -13.43
N PRO A 27 -7.09 8.21 -14.37
CA PRO A 27 -7.14 8.96 -15.62
C PRO A 27 -7.16 10.48 -15.42
N ASP A 28 -6.80 11.24 -16.47
CA ASP A 28 -6.66 12.70 -16.39
C ASP A 28 -7.99 13.36 -15.97
N SER A 29 -7.89 14.36 -15.09
CA SER A 29 -9.03 15.08 -14.54
C SER A 29 -8.82 16.58 -14.62
N SER A 30 -9.90 17.30 -14.95
CA SER A 30 -9.94 18.78 -14.88
C SER A 30 -9.67 19.37 -13.48
N TYR A 31 -9.77 18.57 -12.42
CA TYR A 31 -9.47 18.97 -11.04
C TYR A 31 -8.01 18.65 -10.64
N ALA A 32 -7.24 18.04 -11.54
CA ALA A 32 -5.86 17.64 -11.34
C ALA A 32 -4.92 18.32 -12.37
N ASN A 33 -3.65 17.92 -12.38
CA ASN A 33 -2.57 18.52 -13.17
C ASN A 33 -2.35 20.02 -12.89
N ILE A 34 -2.49 20.40 -11.63
CA ILE A 34 -2.38 21.78 -11.14
C ILE A 34 -1.50 21.84 -9.90
N THR A 35 -0.95 23.02 -9.63
CA THR A 35 -0.21 23.33 -8.39
C THR A 35 -1.12 23.98 -7.36
N GLY A 36 -0.89 23.67 -6.10
CA GLY A 36 -1.68 24.18 -4.98
C GLY A 36 -1.11 23.69 -3.66
N THR A 37 -1.91 23.81 -2.61
CA THR A 37 -1.53 23.38 -1.27
C THR A 37 -2.29 22.10 -0.93
N LEU A 38 -1.55 21.08 -0.50
CA LEU A 38 -2.06 19.84 0.06
C LEU A 38 -2.21 20.02 1.58
N TYR A 39 -3.35 19.61 2.11
CA TYR A 39 -3.72 19.69 3.51
C TYR A 39 -4.08 18.30 4.00
N VAL A 40 -3.32 17.81 4.97
CA VAL A 40 -3.58 16.54 5.67
C VAL A 40 -4.30 16.90 6.95
N GLY A 41 -5.62 16.72 6.96
CA GLY A 41 -6.47 16.91 8.13
C GLY A 41 -6.82 15.59 8.81
N GLU A 42 -7.24 15.65 10.06
CA GLU A 42 -7.54 14.44 10.85
C GLU A 42 -8.57 13.52 10.20
N GLN A 43 -9.57 14.07 9.50
CA GLN A 43 -10.64 13.28 8.88
C GLN A 43 -10.53 13.22 7.35
N ARG A 44 -9.79 14.16 6.74
CA ARG A 44 -9.79 14.35 5.29
C ARG A 44 -8.46 14.86 4.77
N VAL A 45 -8.12 14.38 3.59
CA VAL A 45 -7.05 14.93 2.75
C VAL A 45 -7.68 15.91 1.77
N SER A 46 -7.19 17.14 1.75
CA SER A 46 -7.73 18.19 0.87
C SER A 46 -6.63 18.83 0.05
N PHE A 47 -6.90 19.12 -1.20
CA PHE A 47 -5.99 19.86 -2.07
C PHE A 47 -6.72 21.09 -2.62
N TYR A 48 -6.06 22.25 -2.61
CA TYR A 48 -6.66 23.47 -3.16
C TYR A 48 -5.63 24.35 -3.86
N SER A 49 -5.97 24.77 -5.08
CA SER A 49 -5.19 25.73 -5.86
C SER A 49 -5.79 27.13 -5.76
N LEU A 50 -5.06 28.05 -5.12
CA LEU A 50 -5.44 29.47 -5.03
C LEU A 50 -5.50 30.15 -6.41
N HIS A 51 -4.64 29.73 -7.34
CA HIS A 51 -4.59 30.28 -8.69
C HIS A 51 -5.83 29.93 -9.51
N ASN A 52 -6.18 28.64 -9.53
CA ASN A 52 -7.29 28.12 -10.31
C ASN A 52 -8.65 28.23 -9.58
N LYS A 53 -8.63 28.53 -8.28
CA LYS A 53 -9.81 28.57 -7.38
C LYS A 53 -10.62 27.28 -7.39
N ILE A 54 -9.89 26.18 -7.43
CA ILE A 54 -10.43 24.83 -7.54
C ILE A 54 -9.65 23.91 -6.62
N GLY A 55 -10.32 22.92 -6.07
CA GLY A 55 -9.71 21.91 -5.24
C GLY A 55 -10.67 20.75 -5.00
N PHE A 56 -10.24 19.82 -4.17
CA PHE A 56 -11.02 18.67 -3.78
C PHE A 56 -10.67 18.23 -2.36
N SER A 57 -11.56 17.45 -1.75
CA SER A 57 -11.39 16.85 -0.42
C SER A 57 -11.88 15.41 -0.44
N LEU A 58 -11.11 14.53 0.19
CA LEU A 58 -11.28 13.09 0.24
C LEU A 58 -11.28 12.63 1.70
N ASN A 59 -12.19 11.71 2.06
CA ASN A 59 -12.06 10.95 3.30
C ASN A 59 -10.93 9.93 3.15
N TYR A 60 -10.31 9.51 4.26
CA TYR A 60 -9.29 8.45 4.25
C TYR A 60 -9.82 7.13 3.71
N GLN A 61 -11.10 6.84 3.94
CA GLN A 61 -11.81 5.63 3.49
C GLN A 61 -11.86 5.52 1.97
N ASN A 62 -11.69 6.64 1.26
CA ASN A 62 -11.65 6.64 -0.20
C ASN A 62 -10.24 6.35 -0.74
N ILE A 63 -9.22 6.23 0.11
CA ILE A 63 -7.81 6.00 -0.26
C ILE A 63 -7.48 4.55 0.11
N VAL A 64 -7.38 3.69 -0.91
CA VAL A 64 -7.06 2.26 -0.75
C VAL A 64 -5.64 2.06 -0.25
N ILE A 65 -4.69 2.79 -0.84
CA ILE A 65 -3.28 2.77 -0.44
C ILE A 65 -2.65 4.12 -0.71
N HIS A 66 -1.77 4.54 0.20
CA HIS A 66 -0.81 5.62 -0.05
C HIS A 66 0.62 5.12 0.13
N ALA A 67 1.53 5.55 -0.75
CA ALA A 67 2.91 5.12 -0.74
C ALA A 67 3.86 6.24 -1.16
N VAL A 68 5.08 6.19 -0.62
CA VAL A 68 6.16 7.07 -1.07
C VAL A 68 6.84 6.44 -2.28
N VAL A 69 6.74 7.12 -3.42
CA VAL A 69 7.54 6.80 -4.60
C VAL A 69 8.80 7.65 -4.55
N ARG A 70 9.94 7.00 -4.35
CA ARG A 70 11.25 7.67 -4.38
C ARG A 70 11.70 7.83 -5.83
N SER A 71 12.54 8.84 -6.08
CA SER A 71 13.03 9.18 -7.43
C SER A 71 13.41 7.91 -8.20
N SER A 72 12.81 7.73 -9.37
CA SER A 72 13.23 6.73 -10.34
C SER A 72 13.82 7.45 -11.55
N THR A 73 14.31 6.71 -12.55
CA THR A 73 14.86 7.31 -13.77
C THR A 73 13.81 8.11 -14.56
N ASP A 74 12.52 7.80 -14.37
CA ASP A 74 11.42 8.31 -15.20
C ASP A 74 10.35 9.11 -14.42
N ASP A 75 10.33 9.03 -13.08
CA ASP A 75 9.32 9.71 -12.25
C ASP A 75 9.98 10.46 -11.06
N GLU A 76 9.52 11.69 -10.84
CA GLU A 76 9.95 12.54 -9.73
C GLU A 76 9.43 11.99 -8.38
N PRO A 77 10.11 12.24 -7.25
CA PRO A 77 9.62 11.81 -5.95
C PRO A 77 8.21 12.35 -5.64
N HIS A 78 7.28 11.47 -5.29
CA HIS A 78 5.90 11.83 -5.03
C HIS A 78 5.24 10.89 -4.03
N LEU A 79 4.12 11.35 -3.48
CA LEU A 79 3.19 10.50 -2.73
C LEU A 79 2.16 9.96 -3.73
N TYR A 80 2.14 8.65 -3.89
CA TYR A 80 1.14 7.93 -4.66
C TYR A 80 -0.06 7.61 -3.78
N CYS A 81 -1.27 7.72 -4.31
CA CYS A 81 -2.52 7.34 -3.67
C CYS A 81 -3.43 6.64 -4.69
N GLN A 82 -3.86 5.42 -4.41
CA GLN A 82 -4.92 4.75 -5.17
C GLN A 82 -6.26 5.00 -4.48
N LEU A 83 -7.28 5.37 -5.24
CA LEU A 83 -8.61 5.67 -4.74
C LEU A 83 -9.58 4.52 -4.98
N ASP A 84 -10.55 4.36 -4.09
CA ASP A 84 -11.58 3.31 -4.10
C ASP A 84 -12.73 3.60 -5.09
N GLY A 85 -12.40 4.14 -6.27
CA GLY A 85 -13.38 4.50 -7.28
C GLY A 85 -12.97 5.66 -8.19
N PRO A 86 -13.87 6.09 -9.09
CA PRO A 86 -13.56 7.10 -10.08
C PRO A 86 -13.41 8.49 -9.46
N PHE A 87 -12.47 9.25 -10.01
CA PHE A 87 -12.24 10.63 -9.61
C PHE A 87 -13.09 11.60 -10.46
N PRO A 88 -13.70 12.65 -9.86
CA PRO A 88 -14.57 13.57 -10.59
C PRO A 88 -13.81 14.27 -11.72
N GLY A 89 -14.50 14.49 -12.84
CA GLY A 89 -13.93 15.18 -14.00
C GLY A 89 -12.95 14.35 -14.82
N CYS A 90 -12.78 13.06 -14.51
CA CYS A 90 -12.16 12.09 -15.39
C CYS A 90 -13.09 11.79 -16.56
N GLN A 91 -12.55 11.83 -17.79
CA GLN A 91 -13.24 11.25 -18.93
C GLN A 91 -12.95 9.76 -18.91
N SER A 92 -13.87 8.97 -18.36
CA SER A 92 -13.84 7.51 -18.52
C SER A 92 -13.73 7.22 -20.02
N SER A 93 -12.76 6.40 -20.42
CA SER A 93 -12.54 6.05 -21.82
C SER A 93 -13.62 5.09 -22.31
N VAL A 94 -14.88 5.50 -22.28
CA VAL A 94 -15.94 4.92 -23.10
C VAL A 94 -15.85 5.57 -24.48
N ASN A 95 -14.93 5.04 -25.29
CA ASN A 95 -15.05 4.97 -26.74
C ASN A 95 -14.27 3.73 -27.19
N GLY A 96 -15.01 2.65 -27.45
CA GLY A 96 -14.48 1.31 -27.63
C GLY A 96 -13.59 1.09 -28.85
N ALA A 97 -12.69 0.13 -28.69
CA ALA A 97 -12.30 -0.87 -29.69
C ALA A 97 -11.26 -1.80 -29.06
N ASN A 98 -11.70 -2.70 -28.18
CA ASN A 98 -11.08 -4.02 -28.13
C ASN A 98 -12.13 -5.03 -27.68
N GLU A 99 -12.64 -5.79 -28.65
CA GLU A 99 -13.37 -7.03 -28.43
C GLU A 99 -12.36 -8.06 -27.87
N SER A 100 -12.09 -8.00 -26.59
CA SER A 100 -11.65 -9.17 -25.83
C SER A 100 -12.79 -9.53 -24.90
N GLU A 101 -13.59 -10.51 -25.36
CA GLU A 101 -14.59 -11.21 -24.57
C GLU A 101 -13.90 -11.93 -23.40
N ASP A 102 -13.63 -11.21 -22.31
CA ASP A 102 -13.42 -11.78 -20.99
C ASP A 102 -14.55 -11.23 -20.09
N GLU A 103 -15.71 -11.89 -20.15
CA GLU A 103 -16.93 -11.58 -19.39
C GLU A 103 -16.82 -11.91 -17.89
N ASP A 104 -15.64 -11.67 -17.27
CA ASP A 104 -15.37 -11.89 -15.84
C ASP A 104 -14.47 -10.80 -15.22
N SER A 105 -14.32 -9.65 -15.88
CA SER A 105 -13.71 -8.46 -15.25
C SER A 105 -14.83 -7.53 -14.82
N GLU A 106 -15.22 -7.56 -13.55
CA GLU A 106 -15.80 -6.38 -12.93
C GLU A 106 -14.74 -5.28 -13.06
N ASP A 107 -14.80 -4.48 -14.13
CA ASP A 107 -13.89 -3.35 -14.40
C ASP A 107 -14.09 -2.31 -13.30
N GLU A 108 -13.53 -2.58 -12.13
CA GLU A 108 -13.62 -1.75 -10.95
C GLU A 108 -12.82 -0.47 -11.24
N GLU A 109 -13.54 0.61 -11.50
CA GLU A 109 -12.97 1.86 -12.02
C GLU A 109 -12.20 2.58 -10.89
N PHE A 110 -10.91 2.30 -10.76
CA PHE A 110 -10.03 3.00 -9.84
C PHE A 110 -9.45 4.28 -10.44
N ALA A 111 -9.11 5.23 -9.57
CA ALA A 111 -8.36 6.43 -9.93
C ALA A 111 -7.11 6.57 -9.05
N GLU A 112 -6.04 7.10 -9.64
CA GLU A 112 -4.76 7.30 -8.97
C GLU A 112 -4.48 8.79 -8.82
N LEU A 113 -4.04 9.22 -7.65
CA LEU A 113 -3.54 10.56 -7.38
C LEU A 113 -2.05 10.51 -7.06
N LYS A 114 -1.28 11.35 -7.73
CA LYS A 114 0.14 11.56 -7.45
C LYS A 114 0.35 12.99 -6.96
N PHE A 115 0.84 13.14 -5.74
CA PHE A 115 1.19 14.43 -5.16
C PHE A 115 2.70 14.62 -5.18
N TYR A 116 3.17 15.57 -5.97
CA TYR A 116 4.57 15.96 -6.11
C TYR A 116 4.83 17.18 -5.20
N PRO A 117 5.44 17.00 -4.02
CA PRO A 117 5.74 18.12 -3.13
C PRO A 117 6.75 19.07 -3.77
N SER A 118 6.60 20.38 -3.54
CA SER A 118 7.57 21.38 -3.99
C SER A 118 8.93 21.22 -3.30
N ASP A 119 8.93 20.64 -2.10
CA ASP A 119 10.10 20.29 -1.32
C ASP A 119 10.06 18.78 -1.00
N THR A 120 10.92 18.02 -1.67
CA THR A 120 10.97 16.56 -1.57
C THR A 120 11.45 16.07 -0.21
N SER A 121 12.11 16.92 0.59
CA SER A 121 12.56 16.55 1.95
C SER A 121 11.38 16.34 2.91
N GLN A 122 10.21 16.88 2.57
CA GLN A 122 8.98 16.76 3.36
C GLN A 122 8.15 15.51 3.02
N LEU A 123 8.61 14.67 2.08
CA LEU A 123 7.85 13.54 1.59
C LEU A 123 7.62 12.46 2.67
N ASP A 124 8.64 12.15 3.47
CA ASP A 124 8.49 11.22 4.60
C ASP A 124 7.57 11.79 5.70
N ALA A 125 7.64 13.11 5.96
CA ALA A 125 6.77 13.77 6.93
C ALA A 125 5.30 13.78 6.44
N LEU A 126 5.08 14.00 5.15
CA LEU A 126 3.78 13.92 4.51
C LEU A 126 3.19 12.50 4.62
N PHE A 127 4.00 11.49 4.32
CA PHE A 127 3.60 10.09 4.43
C PHE A 127 3.25 9.71 5.87
N GLN A 128 4.06 10.12 6.85
CA GLN A 128 3.79 9.85 8.26
C GLN A 128 2.48 10.51 8.71
N ALA A 129 2.28 11.79 8.38
CA ALA A 129 1.05 12.51 8.72
C ALA A 129 -0.20 11.87 8.09
N MET A 130 -0.10 11.45 6.82
CA MET A 130 -1.17 10.70 6.13
C MET A 130 -1.46 9.37 6.83
N SER A 131 -0.43 8.63 7.20
CA SER A 131 -0.54 7.31 7.85
C SER A 131 -1.15 7.41 9.25
N ASP A 132 -0.73 8.40 10.04
CA ASP A 132 -1.28 8.65 11.38
C ASP A 132 -2.77 9.01 11.30
N CYS A 133 -3.16 9.82 10.32
CA CYS A 133 -4.56 10.19 10.12
C CYS A 133 -5.38 9.01 9.57
N ALA A 134 -4.85 8.22 8.63
CA ALA A 134 -5.51 7.01 8.15
C ALA A 134 -5.79 6.04 9.32
N ALA A 135 -4.85 5.85 10.24
CA ALA A 135 -5.02 5.00 11.42
C ALA A 135 -6.12 5.50 12.39
N MET A 136 -6.45 6.80 12.36
CA MET A 136 -7.54 7.39 13.16
C MET A 136 -8.92 7.27 12.49
N ASN A 137 -8.97 6.85 11.22
CA ASN A 137 -10.22 6.68 10.47
C ASN A 137 -10.28 5.24 9.93
N PRO A 138 -10.63 4.24 10.76
CA PRO A 138 -10.95 2.90 10.28
C PRO A 138 -12.28 2.87 9.53
N ASP A 139 -12.45 1.94 8.60
CA ASP A 139 -13.72 1.73 7.90
C ASP A 139 -14.76 1.14 8.86
N THR A 140 -15.95 1.74 8.90
CA THR A 140 -17.05 1.32 9.78
C THR A 140 -17.93 0.23 9.18
N ASP A 141 -17.83 0.02 7.87
CA ASP A 141 -18.58 -0.99 7.09
C ASP A 141 -17.77 -2.29 6.95
N THR A 142 -17.02 -2.66 7.99
CA THR A 142 -16.64 -4.07 8.11
C THR A 142 -17.90 -4.72 8.63
N ASP A 143 -18.63 -5.44 7.77
CA ASP A 143 -19.77 -6.24 8.17
C ASP A 143 -19.34 -7.08 9.38
N GLU A 144 -19.81 -6.69 10.57
CA GLU A 144 -19.93 -7.57 11.73
C GLU A 144 -21.03 -8.61 11.42
N ASP A 145 -20.97 -9.28 10.27
CA ASP A 145 -21.76 -10.47 9.96
C ASP A 145 -21.06 -11.65 10.64
N ASP A 146 -21.51 -11.86 11.88
CA ASP A 146 -21.45 -13.12 12.61
C ASP A 146 -21.56 -14.35 11.69
N GLY A 147 -20.57 -15.26 11.74
CA GLY A 147 -20.90 -16.68 11.51
C GLY A 147 -19.96 -17.57 10.69
N ASP A 148 -18.65 -17.45 10.80
CA ASP A 148 -17.81 -18.66 10.75
C ASP A 148 -16.61 -18.45 11.67
N GLU A 149 -16.86 -18.58 12.98
CA GLU A 149 -15.86 -19.20 13.84
C GLU A 149 -15.60 -20.58 13.21
N SER A 150 -14.66 -20.63 12.25
CA SER A 150 -13.97 -21.85 11.94
C SER A 150 -13.63 -22.44 13.29
N ASP A 151 -14.12 -23.64 13.56
CA ASP A 151 -13.95 -24.38 14.80
C ASP A 151 -12.43 -24.59 15.00
N VAL A 152 -11.72 -23.53 15.37
CA VAL A 152 -10.39 -23.53 15.94
C VAL A 152 -10.64 -24.11 17.30
N GLN A 153 -10.77 -25.44 17.31
CA GLN A 153 -10.88 -26.24 18.50
C GLN A 153 -9.82 -25.70 19.44
N ALA A 154 -10.28 -24.93 20.43
CA ALA A 154 -9.39 -24.19 21.31
C ALA A 154 -8.44 -25.24 21.89
N ILE A 155 -7.18 -25.17 21.48
CA ILE A 155 -6.13 -25.96 22.09
C ILE A 155 -5.96 -25.27 23.45
N ASP A 156 -6.78 -25.68 24.42
CA ASP A 156 -6.90 -25.12 25.78
C ASP A 156 -5.58 -25.21 26.56
N GLU A 157 -4.55 -25.79 25.94
CA GLU A 157 -3.21 -25.94 26.46
C GLU A 157 -2.18 -25.69 25.34
N PHE A 158 -2.14 -24.45 24.83
CA PHE A 158 -1.01 -23.98 24.02
C PHE A 158 0.21 -23.82 24.94
N ASP A 159 0.96 -24.91 25.12
CA ASP A 159 2.23 -24.87 25.83
C ASP A 159 3.36 -24.52 24.84
N PRO A 160 3.97 -23.31 24.93
CA PRO A 160 5.03 -22.90 24.02
C PRO A 160 6.32 -23.73 24.19
N ALA A 161 6.45 -24.55 25.25
CA ALA A 161 7.56 -25.48 25.41
C ALA A 161 7.35 -26.81 24.67
N SER A 162 6.18 -27.02 24.04
CA SER A 162 5.95 -28.12 23.10
C SER A 162 6.62 -27.93 21.74
N PHE A 163 7.11 -26.72 21.43
CA PHE A 163 7.86 -26.46 20.21
C PHE A 163 9.26 -27.10 20.26
N ILE A 164 9.57 -27.91 19.24
CA ILE A 164 10.89 -28.50 19.06
C ILE A 164 11.83 -27.43 18.49
N THR A 165 12.52 -26.71 19.38
CA THR A 165 13.47 -25.64 19.00
C THR A 165 14.93 -26.10 18.99
N SER A 166 15.20 -27.37 19.33
CA SER A 166 16.55 -27.94 19.46
C SER A 166 16.53 -29.44 19.21
N GLU A 167 17.65 -29.98 18.75
CA GLU A 167 17.79 -31.40 18.39
C GLU A 167 17.55 -32.36 19.57
N ASP A 168 17.91 -31.97 20.80
CA ASP A 168 17.64 -32.76 22.01
C ASP A 168 16.13 -32.98 22.28
N GLN A 169 15.27 -32.13 21.72
CA GLN A 169 13.82 -32.21 21.92
C GLN A 169 13.15 -33.13 20.89
N LEU A 170 13.89 -33.63 19.89
CA LEU A 170 13.38 -34.54 18.86
C LEU A 170 12.88 -35.86 19.46
N ASP A 171 13.40 -36.26 20.63
CA ASP A 171 12.91 -37.45 21.32
C ASP A 171 11.52 -37.27 21.95
N GLN A 172 11.04 -36.04 22.11
CA GLN A 172 9.70 -35.73 22.64
C GLN A 172 8.59 -35.85 21.58
N LEU A 173 8.95 -36.11 20.32
CA LEU A 173 7.99 -36.28 19.24
C LEU A 173 7.15 -37.54 19.40
N THR A 174 5.87 -37.39 19.04
CA THR A 174 4.96 -38.53 18.92
C THR A 174 5.47 -39.52 17.86
N PRO A 175 5.04 -40.80 17.92
CA PRO A 175 5.42 -41.79 16.91
C PRO A 175 5.06 -41.37 15.49
N GLN A 176 3.93 -40.67 15.33
CA GLN A 176 3.53 -40.08 14.05
C GLN A 176 4.45 -38.93 13.64
N GLY A 177 4.82 -38.04 14.58
CA GLY A 177 5.76 -36.95 14.34
C GLY A 177 7.12 -37.43 13.84
N ARG A 178 7.66 -38.50 14.45
CA ARG A 178 8.93 -39.12 13.99
C ARG A 178 8.82 -39.69 12.57
N GLN A 179 7.69 -40.31 12.23
CA GLN A 179 7.48 -40.87 10.90
C GLN A 179 7.33 -39.79 9.82
N VAL A 180 6.68 -38.67 10.15
CA VAL A 180 6.60 -37.50 9.28
C VAL A 180 7.97 -36.87 9.08
N LEU A 181 8.78 -36.77 10.15
CA LEU A 181 10.14 -36.25 10.06
C LEU A 181 11.06 -37.15 9.21
N GLU A 182 11.02 -38.47 9.39
CA GLU A 182 11.78 -39.40 8.54
C GLU A 182 11.41 -39.25 7.05
N HIS A 183 10.12 -39.04 6.76
CA HIS A 183 9.67 -38.76 5.40
C HIS A 183 10.21 -37.43 4.86
N LEU A 184 10.17 -36.36 5.66
CA LEU A 184 10.68 -35.04 5.29
C LEU A 184 12.20 -35.08 5.06
N GLU A 185 12.95 -35.77 5.93
CA GLU A 185 14.38 -36.01 5.77
C GLU A 185 14.69 -36.82 4.51
N SER A 186 13.85 -37.79 4.16
CA SER A 186 14.01 -38.56 2.92
C SER A 186 13.72 -37.74 1.66
N VAL A 187 12.92 -36.67 1.74
CA VAL A 187 12.58 -35.80 0.60
C VAL A 187 13.66 -34.73 0.40
N ILE A 188 14.35 -34.32 1.47
CA ILE A 188 15.46 -33.38 1.39
C ILE A 188 16.68 -34.11 0.82
N VAL A 189 16.82 -34.06 -0.50
CA VAL A 189 18.06 -34.44 -1.19
C VAL A 189 19.16 -33.48 -0.75
N THR A 190 20.09 -33.96 0.07
CA THR A 190 21.34 -33.25 0.36
C THR A 190 22.13 -33.13 -0.94
N ALA A 191 22.12 -31.96 -1.56
CA ALA A 191 23.11 -31.59 -2.55
C ALA A 191 24.46 -31.51 -1.81
N ASP A 192 25.16 -32.64 -1.83
CA ASP A 192 26.48 -32.80 -1.23
C ASP A 192 27.44 -31.80 -1.89
N THR A 193 27.91 -30.86 -1.07
CA THR A 193 29.26 -30.32 -1.05
C THR A 193 29.96 -30.10 -2.39
N SER A 194 29.84 -28.87 -2.91
CA SER A 194 31.01 -28.18 -3.48
C SER A 194 31.09 -26.77 -2.89
N HIS A 195 31.78 -26.72 -1.75
CA HIS A 195 32.72 -25.64 -1.43
C HIS A 195 33.45 -25.23 -2.72
N GLU A 196 33.74 -23.94 -2.89
CA GLU A 196 34.43 -23.29 -4.03
C GLU A 196 33.53 -22.58 -5.06
N ARG A 197 32.98 -21.41 -4.71
CA ARG A 197 32.71 -20.39 -5.73
C ARG A 197 32.69 -18.95 -5.20
N PHE A 198 33.78 -18.50 -4.56
CA PHE A 198 34.18 -17.08 -4.57
C PHE A 198 35.71 -16.99 -4.51
N ALA A 199 36.35 -17.48 -5.56
CA ALA A 199 37.74 -17.15 -5.86
C ALA A 199 37.74 -16.53 -7.26
N ASP A 200 37.42 -15.24 -7.32
CA ASP A 200 38.10 -14.26 -8.17
C ASP A 200 37.55 -12.86 -7.88
N ALA A 201 38.33 -12.07 -7.15
CA ALA A 201 38.25 -10.63 -7.21
C ALA A 201 39.65 -10.17 -7.59
N GLU A 202 40.00 -10.30 -8.88
CA GLU A 202 41.18 -9.65 -9.42
C GLU A 202 41.04 -8.13 -9.29
N ASP A 203 41.76 -7.64 -8.29
CA ASP A 203 42.23 -6.28 -8.12
C ASP A 203 43.03 -5.85 -9.37
N ALA A 204 42.45 -4.98 -10.19
CA ALA A 204 43.16 -4.34 -11.29
C ALA A 204 43.55 -2.92 -10.86
N GLU A 205 44.64 -2.83 -10.10
CA GLU A 205 45.43 -1.61 -9.96
C GLU A 205 46.57 -1.59 -11.02
N GLN A 206 46.77 -0.40 -11.61
CA GLN A 206 47.96 0.07 -12.36
C GLN A 206 48.06 -0.45 -13.82
N GLU A 207 48.13 0.38 -14.88
CA GLU A 207 48.76 1.68 -15.13
C GLU A 207 47.95 2.54 -16.13
#